data_AF-A0A1J0VPI2-F1
#
_entry.id   AF-A0A1J0VPI2-F1
#
_cell.length_a   1.000
_cell.length_b   1.000
_cell.length_c   1.000
_cell.angle_alpha   90.00
_cell.angle_beta   90.00
_cell.angle_gamma   90.00
#
_symmetry.space_group_name_H-M   'P 1'
#
loop_
_entity.id
_entity.type
_entity.pdbx_description
1 polymer ?
#
loop_
_entity_poly.entity_id
_entity_poly.type
_entity_poly.pdbx_seq_one_letter_code
_entity_poly.pdbx_strand_id
1 'polypeptide(L)'
;MIDKFTRELSLASMTQEDWYHLINFVALQTVRGHRWREDLNALATHSARQYLRETVSDDEIRDWLVERGQRPTHASVLAYRREMTGDDGPRLFAPQAVLVQESIRMAFTQINERLADCMAWSLIVGRPGSVLTSDEPIVWWSPGDDPVGFGSARVMWFPLSDRVILQIRDTTADPEKLGLPNSATQEDRDSLIRFINREVAGQATRWIVHHPDAQPLDGIDLPARTEWRTQLVDQSVDGNVVREQYVFRRLPRHGMNPATSGDQSNRTETERQKPNGANASAVTEGG
;
A
#
# COMPACT_ATOMS: atom_id res chain seq x y z
N MET A 1 21.06 1.91 26.06
CA MET A 1 20.05 2.85 25.51
C MET A 1 18.63 2.35 25.78
N ILE A 2 18.26 1.12 25.38
CA ILE A 2 16.93 0.52 25.65
C ILE A 2 16.63 0.35 27.16
N ASP A 3 17.64 0.02 27.97
CA ASP A 3 17.45 -0.25 29.42
C ASP A 3 17.25 1.01 30.29
N LYS A 4 17.62 2.19 29.76
CA LYS A 4 17.32 3.50 30.38
C LYS A 4 15.87 3.93 30.08
N PHE A 5 15.37 3.51 28.92
CA PHE A 5 14.01 3.79 28.43
C PHE A 5 12.91 3.06 29.22
N THR A 6 13.23 1.91 29.83
CA THR A 6 12.25 1.02 30.46
C THR A 6 12.02 1.29 31.95
N ARG A 7 12.92 2.01 32.64
CA ARG A 7 12.81 2.33 34.07
C ARG A 7 12.17 3.69 34.34
N GLU A 8 12.28 4.64 33.42
CA GLU A 8 11.70 5.99 33.49
C GLU A 8 11.04 6.32 32.14
N LEU A 9 9.93 5.65 31.80
CA LEU A 9 9.20 5.84 30.53
C LEU A 9 8.62 7.26 30.44
N SER A 10 9.46 8.24 30.12
CA SER A 10 9.06 9.61 29.81
C SER A 10 9.90 10.12 28.66
N LEU A 11 9.25 10.34 27.52
CA LEU A 11 9.85 11.05 26.38
C LEU A 11 10.28 12.48 26.76
N ALA A 12 9.76 13.02 27.87
CA ALA A 12 10.06 14.38 28.33
C ALA A 12 11.47 14.55 28.91
N SER A 13 12.16 13.46 29.30
CA SER A 13 13.53 13.52 29.82
C SER A 13 14.62 13.37 28.75
N MET A 14 14.22 13.23 27.48
CA MET A 14 15.14 13.01 26.37
C MET A 14 15.91 14.27 26.00
N THR A 15 17.21 14.12 25.79
CA THR A 15 18.04 15.18 25.22
C THR A 15 17.77 15.35 23.72
N GLN A 16 18.26 16.43 23.13
CA GLN A 16 18.20 16.62 21.68
C GLN A 16 18.95 15.51 20.92
N GLU A 17 20.06 15.01 21.47
CA GLU A 17 20.83 13.90 20.90
C GLU A 17 20.03 12.59 20.94
N ASP A 18 19.34 12.31 22.05
CA ASP A 18 18.46 11.15 22.17
C ASP A 18 17.32 11.21 21.12
N TRP A 19 16.71 12.39 20.94
CA TRP A 19 15.70 12.61 19.92
C TRP A 19 16.23 12.38 18.50
N TYR A 20 17.39 12.95 18.19
CA TYR A 20 18.04 12.76 16.88
C TYR A 20 18.28 11.27 16.60
N HIS A 21 18.81 10.52 17.57
CA HIS A 21 19.04 9.09 17.40
C HIS A 21 17.75 8.29 17.30
N LEU A 22 16.73 8.60 18.10
CA LEU A 22 15.45 7.90 18.06
C LEU A 22 14.74 8.10 16.70
N ILE A 23 14.69 9.34 16.20
CA ILE A 23 14.08 9.66 14.91
C ILE A 23 14.76 8.87 13.78
N ASN A 24 16.09 8.94 13.73
CA ASN A 24 16.85 8.26 12.68
C ASN A 24 16.77 6.73 12.81
N PHE A 25 16.73 6.21 14.04
CA PHE A 25 16.52 4.78 14.28
C PHE A 25 15.17 4.34 13.71
N VAL A 26 14.09 5.01 14.07
CA VAL A 26 12.73 4.74 13.55
C VAL A 26 12.67 4.86 12.02
N ALA A 27 13.29 5.89 11.45
CA ALA A 27 13.35 6.07 10.00
C ALA A 27 14.06 4.88 9.31
N LEU A 28 15.19 4.42 9.85
CA LEU A 28 15.91 3.25 9.34
C LEU A 28 15.12 1.95 9.50
N GLN A 29 14.41 1.78 10.62
CA GLN A 29 13.54 0.63 10.84
C GLN A 29 12.39 0.57 9.80
N THR A 30 11.95 1.71 9.28
CA THR A 30 10.89 1.80 8.27
C THR A 30 11.35 1.27 6.90
N VAL A 31 12.60 1.56 6.52
CA VAL A 31 13.10 1.30 5.16
C VAL A 31 13.88 -0.01 5.03
N ARG A 32 14.28 -0.62 6.15
CA ARG A 32 15.11 -1.84 6.14
C ARG A 32 14.36 -3.09 5.70
N GLY A 33 13.02 -3.06 5.73
CA GLY A 33 12.14 -4.21 5.56
C GLY A 33 12.02 -4.72 4.12
N HIS A 34 11.54 -5.95 3.97
CA HIS A 34 11.08 -6.50 2.70
C HIS A 34 9.94 -5.65 2.12
N ARG A 35 8.99 -5.22 2.95
CA ARG A 35 7.83 -4.43 2.53
C ARG A 35 8.24 -3.14 1.81
N TRP A 36 9.19 -2.40 2.36
CA TRP A 36 9.69 -1.17 1.71
C TRP A 36 10.31 -1.45 0.33
N ARG A 37 11.06 -2.55 0.18
CA ARG A 37 11.65 -2.94 -1.12
C ARG A 37 10.58 -3.30 -2.14
N GLU A 38 9.54 -4.02 -1.72
CA GLU A 38 8.38 -4.30 -2.57
C GLU A 38 7.67 -3.01 -2.99
N ASP A 39 7.43 -2.11 -2.04
CA ASP A 39 6.76 -0.83 -2.29
C ASP A 39 7.56 0.03 -3.28
N LEU A 40 8.89 0.14 -3.11
CA LEU A 40 9.73 0.90 -4.03
C LEU A 40 9.68 0.32 -5.45
N ASN A 41 9.81 -0.99 -5.61
CA ASN A 41 9.77 -1.65 -6.92
C ASN A 41 8.39 -1.52 -7.58
N ALA A 42 7.31 -1.63 -6.80
CA ALA A 42 5.95 -1.46 -7.29
C ALA A 42 5.69 -0.04 -7.76
N LEU A 43 6.11 0.97 -6.98
CA LEU A 43 6.00 2.38 -7.34
C LEU A 43 6.85 2.71 -8.58
N ALA A 44 8.10 2.24 -8.64
CA ALA A 44 8.96 2.43 -9.81
C ALA A 44 8.33 1.80 -11.07
N THR A 45 7.80 0.59 -10.96
CA THR A 45 7.09 -0.10 -12.04
C THR A 45 5.88 0.71 -12.50
N HIS A 46 5.06 1.18 -11.56
CA HIS A 46 3.88 1.98 -11.88
C HIS A 46 4.25 3.28 -12.59
N SER A 47 5.22 4.04 -12.06
CA SER A 47 5.69 5.29 -12.66
C SER A 47 6.28 5.09 -14.04
N ALA A 48 7.05 4.01 -14.26
CA ALA A 48 7.60 3.71 -15.58
C ALA A 48 6.49 3.37 -16.59
N ARG A 49 5.48 2.59 -16.19
CA ARG A 49 4.33 2.30 -17.05
C ARG A 49 3.53 3.56 -17.37
N GLN A 50 3.33 4.45 -16.40
CA GLN A 50 2.66 5.73 -16.62
C GLN A 50 3.45 6.59 -17.62
N TYR A 51 4.76 6.74 -17.41
CA TYR A 51 5.64 7.47 -18.33
C TYR A 51 5.55 6.91 -19.75
N LEU A 52 5.60 5.58 -19.92
CA LEU A 52 5.45 4.94 -21.24
C LEU A 52 4.09 5.21 -21.87
N ARG A 53 3.00 5.25 -21.10
CA ARG A 53 1.67 5.60 -21.63
C ARG A 53 1.61 7.03 -22.14
N GLU A 54 2.29 7.95 -21.45
CA GLU A 54 2.26 9.39 -21.75
C GLU A 54 3.22 9.78 -22.89
N THR A 55 4.35 9.08 -23.01
CA THR A 55 5.43 9.48 -23.92
C THR A 55 5.53 8.67 -25.20
N VAL A 56 5.21 7.36 -25.16
CA VAL A 56 5.35 6.49 -26.32
C VAL A 56 4.13 6.61 -27.21
N SER A 57 4.34 7.14 -28.41
CA SER A 57 3.34 7.26 -29.47
C SER A 57 3.08 5.93 -30.18
N ASP A 58 1.96 5.84 -30.89
CA ASP A 58 1.66 4.65 -31.70
C ASP A 58 2.64 4.49 -32.88
N ASP A 59 3.20 5.59 -33.41
CA ASP A 59 4.17 5.55 -34.50
C ASP A 59 5.50 4.95 -34.04
N GLU A 60 6.01 5.32 -32.86
CA GLU A 60 7.20 4.70 -32.29
C GLU A 60 7.02 3.19 -32.06
N ILE A 61 5.83 2.78 -31.61
CA ILE A 61 5.52 1.34 -31.47
C ILE A 61 5.52 0.66 -32.83
N ARG A 62 4.99 1.30 -33.89
CA ARG A 62 5.03 0.73 -35.25
C ARG A 62 6.47 0.54 -35.72
N ASP A 63 7.34 1.51 -35.50
CA ASP A 63 8.75 1.42 -35.87
C ASP A 63 9.45 0.25 -35.13
N TRP A 64 9.23 0.10 -33.83
CA TRP A 64 9.77 -1.02 -33.07
C TRP A 64 9.25 -2.39 -33.53
N LEU A 65 7.97 -2.47 -33.93
CA LEU A 65 7.41 -3.70 -34.49
C LEU A 65 8.10 -4.05 -35.81
N VAL A 66 8.36 -3.06 -36.68
CA VAL A 66 9.07 -3.27 -37.96
C VAL A 66 10.52 -3.71 -37.72
N GLU A 67 11.25 -3.06 -36.80
CA GLU A 67 12.63 -3.44 -36.43
C GLU A 67 12.72 -4.89 -35.91
N ARG A 68 11.66 -5.38 -35.27
CA ARG A 68 11.53 -6.76 -34.79
C ARG A 68 11.03 -7.75 -35.85
N GLY A 69 10.86 -7.30 -37.09
CA GLY A 69 10.33 -8.12 -38.20
C GLY A 69 8.84 -8.45 -38.07
N GLN A 70 8.09 -7.71 -37.24
CA GLN A 70 6.65 -7.89 -37.03
C GLN A 70 5.85 -6.91 -37.90
N ARG A 71 4.61 -7.28 -38.23
CA ARG A 71 3.74 -6.44 -39.06
C ARG A 71 3.05 -5.38 -38.19
N PRO A 72 3.23 -4.06 -38.45
CA PRO A 72 2.69 -2.99 -37.60
C PRO A 72 1.21 -2.69 -37.91
N THR A 73 0.33 -3.62 -37.55
CA THR A 73 -1.12 -3.41 -37.62
C THR A 73 -1.64 -2.62 -36.41
N HIS A 74 -2.81 -2.00 -36.50
CA HIS A 74 -3.44 -1.35 -35.33
C HIS A 74 -3.62 -2.32 -34.15
N ALA A 75 -4.01 -3.57 -34.44
CA ALA A 75 -4.16 -4.60 -33.41
C ALA A 75 -2.84 -4.95 -32.71
N SER A 76 -1.73 -5.07 -33.46
CA SER A 76 -0.42 -5.35 -32.88
C SER A 76 0.14 -4.19 -32.08
N VAL A 77 -0.12 -2.93 -32.50
CA VAL A 77 0.26 -1.74 -31.73
C VAL A 77 -0.49 -1.71 -30.40
N LEU A 78 -1.80 -1.93 -30.40
CA LEU A 78 -2.59 -2.00 -29.17
C LEU A 78 -2.16 -3.16 -28.26
N ALA A 79 -1.89 -4.33 -28.83
CA ALA A 79 -1.40 -5.48 -28.08
C ALA A 79 -0.05 -5.17 -27.41
N TYR A 80 0.90 -4.58 -28.15
CA TYR A 80 2.20 -4.20 -27.62
C TYR A 80 2.09 -3.14 -26.52
N ARG A 81 1.24 -2.13 -26.71
CA ARG A 81 0.98 -1.11 -25.68
C ARG A 81 0.43 -1.73 -24.41
N ARG A 82 -0.53 -2.67 -24.53
CA ARG A 82 -1.08 -3.41 -23.39
C ARG A 82 -0.04 -4.30 -22.71
N GLU A 83 0.82 -4.96 -23.48
CA GLU A 83 1.92 -5.77 -22.94
C GLU A 83 2.89 -4.91 -22.13
N MET A 84 3.27 -3.73 -22.62
CA MET A 84 4.25 -2.88 -21.95
C MET A 84 3.69 -2.14 -20.74
N THR A 85 2.42 -1.74 -20.79
CA THR A 85 1.83 -0.82 -19.81
C THR A 85 0.72 -1.44 -18.95
N GLY A 86 0.29 -2.66 -19.27
CA GLY A 86 -0.73 -3.39 -18.53
C GLY A 86 -0.22 -3.94 -17.20
N ASP A 87 -1.14 -4.45 -16.38
CA ASP A 87 -0.82 -4.97 -15.04
C ASP A 87 0.18 -6.14 -15.09
N ASP A 88 0.05 -7.01 -16.10
CA ASP A 88 0.93 -8.15 -16.37
C ASP A 88 2.19 -7.80 -17.16
N GLY A 89 2.41 -6.52 -17.48
CA GLY A 89 3.58 -6.07 -18.22
C GLY A 89 4.89 -6.20 -17.45
N PRO A 90 6.02 -5.78 -18.05
CA PRO A 90 7.32 -5.79 -17.40
C PRO A 90 7.29 -5.11 -16.02
N ARG A 91 8.00 -5.69 -15.06
CA ARG A 91 8.19 -5.16 -13.71
C ARG A 91 9.64 -4.70 -13.55
N LEU A 92 9.81 -3.56 -12.89
CA LEU A 92 11.13 -3.06 -12.54
C LEU A 92 11.55 -3.64 -11.19
N PHE A 93 12.76 -4.16 -11.16
CA PHE A 93 13.42 -4.63 -9.94
C PHE A 93 14.72 -3.87 -9.77
N ALA A 94 14.78 -3.02 -8.76
CA ALA A 94 16.00 -2.30 -8.44
C ALA A 94 17.11 -3.27 -7.97
N PRO A 95 18.36 -3.11 -8.45
CA PRO A 95 19.49 -3.82 -7.90
C PRO A 95 19.66 -3.56 -6.40
N GLN A 96 20.23 -4.51 -5.66
CA GLN A 96 20.39 -4.39 -4.20
C GLN A 96 21.17 -3.15 -3.77
N ALA A 97 22.21 -2.76 -4.53
CA ALA A 97 22.97 -1.55 -4.26
C ALA A 97 22.09 -0.29 -4.29
N VAL A 98 21.17 -0.21 -5.27
CA VAL A 98 20.21 0.89 -5.40
C VAL A 98 19.22 0.88 -4.25
N LEU A 99 18.68 -0.30 -3.89
CA LEU A 99 17.77 -0.43 -2.75
C LEU A 99 18.41 0.05 -1.45
N VAL A 100 19.67 -0.31 -1.18
CA VAL A 100 20.38 0.15 0.01
C VAL A 100 20.56 1.67 -0.01
N GLN A 101 21.06 2.21 -1.13
CA GLN A 101 21.26 3.66 -1.27
C GLN A 101 19.97 4.45 -1.09
N GLU A 102 18.89 4.03 -1.75
CA GLU A 102 17.59 4.69 -1.68
C GLU A 102 16.97 4.57 -0.29
N SER A 103 17.16 3.44 0.40
CA SER A 103 16.67 3.26 1.77
C SER A 103 17.32 4.27 2.72
N ILE A 104 18.64 4.41 2.65
CA ILE A 104 19.40 5.35 3.48
C ILE A 104 18.99 6.79 3.15
N ARG A 105 18.93 7.14 1.85
CA ARG A 105 18.49 8.46 1.40
C ARG A 105 17.09 8.79 1.96
N MET A 106 16.12 7.90 1.75
CA MET A 106 14.73 8.14 2.16
C MET A 106 14.58 8.23 3.69
N ALA A 107 15.33 7.43 4.45
CA ALA A 107 15.34 7.51 5.91
C ALA A 107 15.83 8.88 6.40
N PHE A 108 16.92 9.41 5.82
CA PHE A 108 17.61 10.61 6.30
C PHE A 108 17.17 11.93 5.64
N THR A 109 16.37 11.90 4.58
CA THR A 109 15.95 13.13 3.88
C THR A 109 14.44 13.24 3.66
N GLN A 110 13.63 12.30 4.16
CA GLN A 110 12.18 12.33 3.95
C GLN A 110 11.45 11.86 5.20
N ILE A 111 11.75 10.65 5.67
CA ILE A 111 11.03 10.08 6.82
C ILE A 111 11.43 10.81 8.11
N ASN A 112 12.72 11.04 8.34
CA ASN A 112 13.20 11.74 9.53
C ASN A 112 12.61 13.15 9.68
N GLU A 113 12.55 13.94 8.60
CA GLU A 113 11.99 15.29 8.59
C GLU A 113 10.52 15.26 8.99
N ARG A 114 9.72 14.39 8.36
CA ARG A 114 8.31 14.22 8.75
C ARG A 114 8.15 13.79 10.21
N LEU A 115 8.98 12.85 10.67
CA LEU A 115 8.97 12.34 12.04
C LEU A 115 9.35 13.42 13.07
N ALA A 116 10.21 14.36 12.69
CA ALA A 116 10.63 15.47 13.54
C ALA A 116 9.57 16.59 13.57
N ASP A 117 9.06 16.99 12.40
CA ASP A 117 8.35 18.27 12.24
C ASP A 117 6.82 18.12 12.23
N CYS A 118 6.30 16.96 11.83
CA CYS A 118 4.87 16.78 11.57
C CYS A 118 4.19 15.80 12.54
N MET A 119 4.91 15.31 13.55
CA MET A 119 4.53 14.12 14.27
C MET A 119 4.68 14.27 15.79
N ALA A 120 3.64 13.90 16.53
CA ALA A 120 3.60 13.85 17.99
C ALA A 120 3.87 12.42 18.49
N TRP A 121 4.76 12.31 19.48
CA TRP A 121 5.26 11.04 19.99
C TRP A 121 4.65 10.72 21.35
N SER A 122 4.27 9.47 21.56
CA SER A 122 3.65 8.97 22.79
C SER A 122 3.95 7.50 23.00
N LEU A 123 3.81 7.02 24.23
CA LEU A 123 4.03 5.62 24.58
C LEU A 123 2.71 4.98 24.99
N ILE A 124 2.43 3.81 24.44
CA ILE A 124 1.35 2.95 24.89
C ILE A 124 1.99 1.85 25.72
N VAL A 125 1.60 1.77 26.99
CA VAL A 125 2.10 0.76 27.94
C VAL A 125 0.99 -0.22 28.26
N GLY A 126 1.20 -1.47 27.86
CA GLY A 126 0.33 -2.61 28.12
C GLY A 126 0.80 -3.46 29.29
N ARG A 127 0.20 -4.65 29.40
CA ARG A 127 0.64 -5.69 30.33
C ARG A 127 1.86 -6.43 29.75
N PRO A 128 2.74 -7.00 30.58
CA PRO A 128 3.80 -7.88 30.09
C PRO A 128 3.24 -8.98 29.16
N GLY A 129 3.93 -9.23 28.05
CA GLY A 129 3.51 -10.19 27.02
C GLY A 129 2.33 -9.76 26.12
N SER A 130 1.71 -8.59 26.33
CA SER A 130 0.54 -8.20 25.53
C SER A 130 0.87 -7.69 24.13
N VAL A 131 2.13 -7.31 23.88
CA VAL A 131 2.56 -6.72 22.60
C VAL A 131 3.38 -7.75 21.81
N LEU A 132 3.06 -7.88 20.53
CA LEU A 132 3.87 -8.64 19.57
C LEU A 132 4.67 -7.70 18.65
N THR A 133 5.67 -8.25 17.99
CA THR A 133 6.41 -7.60 16.90
C THR A 133 6.52 -8.55 15.71
N SER A 134 7.14 -8.10 14.62
CA SER A 134 7.35 -8.91 13.42
C SER A 134 8.65 -8.56 12.70
N ASP A 135 8.92 -9.25 11.59
CA ASP A 135 10.00 -8.88 10.69
C ASP A 135 9.78 -7.54 9.96
N GLU A 136 8.55 -6.99 10.04
CA GLU A 136 8.16 -5.65 9.60
C GLU A 136 7.54 -4.92 10.81
N PRO A 137 8.32 -4.39 11.76
CA PRO A 137 7.78 -3.96 13.04
C PRO A 137 7.09 -2.59 13.01
N ILE A 138 7.36 -1.75 12.01
CA ILE A 138 6.77 -0.41 11.92
C ILE A 138 5.50 -0.45 11.07
N VAL A 139 4.36 -0.18 11.70
CA VAL A 139 3.06 -0.11 11.03
C VAL A 139 2.72 1.34 10.74
N TRP A 140 2.50 1.65 9.46
CA TRP A 140 1.90 2.92 9.05
C TRP A 140 0.39 2.72 8.86
N TRP A 141 -0.41 3.59 9.48
CA TRP A 141 -1.86 3.42 9.53
C TRP A 141 -2.62 4.74 9.37
N SER A 142 -3.77 4.65 8.71
CA SER A 142 -4.79 5.71 8.57
C SER A 142 -6.17 5.03 8.50
N PRO A 143 -7.25 5.70 8.93
CA PRO A 143 -8.59 5.18 8.76
C PRO A 143 -8.99 5.14 7.27
N GLY A 144 -9.86 4.20 6.91
CA GLY A 144 -10.36 4.00 5.55
C GLY A 144 -9.52 3.05 4.71
N ASP A 145 -9.82 3.01 3.41
CA ASP A 145 -9.21 2.06 2.46
C ASP A 145 -8.15 2.73 1.56
N ASP A 146 -7.81 3.99 1.82
CA ASP A 146 -6.82 4.72 1.03
C ASP A 146 -5.41 4.11 1.21
N PRO A 147 -4.56 4.13 0.17
CA PRO A 147 -3.19 3.65 0.30
C PRO A 147 -2.42 4.39 1.40
N VAL A 148 -1.99 3.63 2.41
CA VAL A 148 -1.23 4.13 3.54
C VAL A 148 0.26 3.84 3.36
N GLY A 149 1.05 4.90 3.40
CA GLY A 149 2.51 4.84 3.48
C GLY A 149 3.04 5.99 4.32
N PHE A 150 4.37 6.13 4.39
CA PHE A 150 4.98 7.19 5.21
C PHE A 150 4.48 8.60 4.86
N GLY A 151 4.04 8.83 3.62
CA GLY A 151 3.51 10.12 3.14
C GLY A 151 2.04 10.40 3.52
N SER A 152 1.23 9.38 3.78
CA SER A 152 -0.22 9.49 3.98
C SER A 152 -0.71 8.99 5.35
N ALA A 153 0.16 8.34 6.11
CA ALA A 153 -0.17 7.79 7.42
C ALA A 153 -0.49 8.86 8.46
N ARG A 154 -1.61 8.68 9.17
CA ARG A 154 -2.02 9.52 10.30
C ARG A 154 -1.44 9.03 11.62
N VAL A 155 -1.15 7.73 11.71
CA VAL A 155 -0.55 7.09 12.88
C VAL A 155 0.53 6.11 12.44
N MET A 156 1.54 5.97 13.27
CA MET A 156 2.53 4.92 13.17
C MET A 156 2.72 4.26 14.54
N TRP A 157 2.88 2.94 14.52
CA TRP A 157 3.22 2.16 15.70
C TRP A 157 4.52 1.39 15.51
N PHE A 158 5.32 1.39 16.57
CA PHE A 158 6.55 0.62 16.63
C PHE A 158 6.64 -0.11 17.98
N PRO A 159 6.42 -1.44 18.00
CA PRO A 159 6.63 -2.27 19.18
C PRO A 159 8.10 -2.24 19.63
N LEU A 160 8.35 -1.72 20.84
CA LEU A 160 9.69 -1.61 21.42
C LEU A 160 10.02 -2.79 22.35
N SER A 161 9.00 -3.36 22.98
CA SER A 161 9.11 -4.56 23.83
C SER A 161 7.78 -5.31 23.85
N ASP A 162 7.73 -6.41 24.58
CA ASP A 162 6.53 -7.21 24.89
C ASP A 162 5.40 -6.46 25.65
N ARG A 163 5.62 -5.20 26.05
CA ARG A 163 4.65 -4.36 26.78
C ARG A 163 4.60 -2.89 26.34
N VAL A 164 5.56 -2.42 25.54
CA VAL A 164 5.68 -1.01 25.16
C VAL A 164 5.59 -0.85 23.66
N ILE A 165 4.68 0.02 23.20
CA ILE A 165 4.58 0.47 21.83
C ILE A 165 4.88 1.96 21.80
N LEU A 166 5.79 2.36 20.91
CA LEU A 166 5.91 3.75 20.52
C LEU A 166 4.81 4.08 19.52
N GLN A 167 4.00 5.10 19.83
CA GLN A 167 2.99 5.65 18.94
C GLN A 167 3.42 7.04 18.48
N ILE A 168 3.38 7.23 17.17
CA ILE A 168 3.66 8.50 16.51
C ILE A 168 2.42 8.91 15.72
N ARG A 169 1.89 10.11 15.96
CA ARG A 169 0.68 10.60 15.29
C ARG A 169 0.94 11.90 14.56
N ASP A 170 0.32 12.04 13.41
CA ASP A 170 0.28 13.31 12.68
C ASP A 170 -0.33 14.38 13.59
N THR A 171 0.37 15.50 13.76
CA THR A 171 -0.05 16.60 14.65
C THR A 171 -1.35 17.25 14.20
N THR A 172 -1.72 17.08 12.94
CA THR A 172 -2.97 17.59 12.35
C THR A 172 -4.11 16.57 12.44
N ALA A 173 -3.85 15.34 12.87
CA ALA A 173 -4.87 14.31 12.97
C ALA A 173 -5.76 14.51 14.21
N ASP A 174 -7.07 14.51 13.98
CA ASP A 174 -8.08 14.51 15.02
C ASP A 174 -8.22 13.09 15.62
N PRO A 175 -7.90 12.88 16.91
CA PRO A 175 -7.95 11.57 17.54
C PRO A 175 -9.32 10.89 17.44
N GLU A 176 -10.41 11.66 17.49
CA GLU A 176 -11.77 11.11 17.46
C GLU A 176 -12.10 10.58 16.05
N LYS A 177 -11.60 11.23 15.01
CA LYS A 177 -11.80 10.82 13.61
C LYS A 177 -10.96 9.63 13.19
N LEU A 178 -9.96 9.25 13.99
CA LEU A 178 -9.19 8.04 13.73
C LEU A 178 -10.01 6.77 14.03
N GLY A 179 -11.09 6.84 14.83
CA GLY A 179 -11.87 5.65 15.17
C GLY A 179 -11.07 4.55 15.89
N LEU A 180 -9.94 4.93 16.51
CA LEU A 180 -9.13 4.02 17.31
C LEU A 180 -9.75 3.84 18.69
N PRO A 181 -9.60 2.66 19.33
CA PRO A 181 -9.95 2.49 20.73
C PRO A 181 -9.24 3.56 21.59
N ASN A 182 -9.92 4.04 22.63
CA ASN A 182 -9.35 5.06 23.51
C ASN A 182 -8.14 4.47 24.30
N SER A 183 -7.42 5.32 25.03
CA SER A 183 -6.32 4.89 25.91
C SER A 183 -6.46 5.31 27.38
N ALA A 184 -7.65 5.78 27.79
CA ALA A 184 -7.96 6.28 29.12
C ALA A 184 -8.00 5.17 30.18
N THR A 185 -8.55 3.99 29.86
CA THR A 185 -8.61 2.86 30.80
C THR A 185 -7.64 1.75 30.41
N GLN A 186 -7.42 0.78 31.31
CA GLN A 186 -6.62 -0.41 30.97
C GLN A 186 -7.32 -1.28 29.91
N GLU A 187 -8.64 -1.42 29.99
CA GLU A 187 -9.42 -2.21 29.04
C GLU A 187 -9.40 -1.61 27.63
N ASP A 188 -9.50 -0.28 27.55
CA ASP A 188 -9.39 0.44 26.29
C ASP A 188 -7.97 0.32 25.69
N ARG A 189 -6.93 0.46 26.53
CA ARG A 189 -5.54 0.22 26.11
C ARG A 189 -5.30 -1.20 25.61
N ASP A 190 -5.85 -2.21 26.28
CA ASP A 190 -5.74 -3.59 25.84
C ASP A 190 -6.45 -3.80 24.49
N SER A 191 -7.57 -3.12 24.26
CA SER A 191 -8.28 -3.14 22.97
C SER A 191 -7.49 -2.44 21.87
N LEU A 192 -6.86 -1.30 22.16
CA LEU A 192 -5.94 -0.62 21.25
C LEU A 192 -4.73 -1.50 20.92
N ILE A 193 -4.14 -2.16 21.91
CA ILE A 193 -2.99 -3.06 21.70
C ILE A 193 -3.40 -4.26 20.83
N ARG A 194 -4.58 -4.85 21.06
CA ARG A 194 -5.10 -5.91 20.17
C ARG A 194 -5.25 -5.43 18.73
N PHE A 195 -5.76 -4.22 18.53
CA PHE A 195 -5.84 -3.59 17.21
C PHE A 195 -4.44 -3.46 16.57
N ILE A 196 -3.47 -2.93 17.32
CA ILE A 196 -2.10 -2.75 16.83
C ILE A 196 -1.44 -4.10 16.51
N ASN A 197 -1.59 -5.09 17.37
CA ASN A 197 -1.07 -6.45 17.15
C ASN A 197 -1.61 -7.05 15.86
N ARG A 198 -2.91 -6.86 15.56
CA ARG A 198 -3.51 -7.29 14.29
C ARG A 198 -2.81 -6.64 13.09
N GLU A 199 -2.56 -5.34 13.13
CA GLU A 199 -1.91 -4.63 12.03
C GLU A 199 -0.42 -5.02 11.88
N VAL A 200 0.31 -5.16 12.99
CA VAL A 200 1.72 -5.61 12.99
C VAL A 200 1.84 -7.04 12.44
N ALA A 201 0.94 -7.93 12.85
CA ALA A 201 0.90 -9.31 12.37
C ALA A 201 0.46 -9.37 10.90
N GLY A 202 -0.48 -8.53 10.50
CA GLY A 202 -0.99 -8.43 9.13
C GLY A 202 0.05 -8.07 8.09
N GLN A 203 1.07 -7.31 8.49
CA GLN A 203 2.19 -6.94 7.59
C GLN A 203 3.42 -7.84 7.70
N ALA A 204 3.43 -8.81 8.61
CA ALA A 204 4.54 -9.73 8.77
C ALA A 204 4.78 -10.50 7.46
N THR A 205 6.03 -10.51 7.00
CA THR A 205 6.37 -11.26 5.78
C THR A 205 6.67 -12.71 6.12
N ARG A 206 7.46 -12.92 7.18
CA ARG A 206 7.95 -14.25 7.60
C ARG A 206 7.66 -14.57 9.04
N TRP A 207 7.86 -13.61 9.95
CA TRP A 207 7.92 -13.91 11.37
C TRP A 207 7.04 -12.96 12.17
N ILE A 208 6.20 -13.53 13.02
CA ILE A 208 5.55 -12.83 14.13
C ILE A 208 6.24 -13.32 15.40
N VAL A 209 6.60 -12.39 16.27
CA VAL A 209 7.38 -12.66 17.49
C VAL A 209 6.64 -12.10 18.69
N HIS A 210 6.43 -12.95 19.70
CA HIS A 210 5.83 -12.56 20.98
C HIS A 210 6.42 -13.36 22.13
N HIS A 211 6.08 -12.97 23.36
CA HIS A 211 6.50 -13.70 24.57
C HIS A 211 5.92 -15.13 24.55
N PRO A 212 6.70 -16.17 24.93
CA PRO A 212 6.27 -17.57 24.84
C PRO A 212 5.05 -17.90 25.72
N ASP A 213 4.94 -17.26 26.88
CA ASP A 213 3.83 -17.48 27.82
C ASP A 213 2.60 -16.62 27.51
N ALA A 214 2.63 -15.85 26.43
CA ALA A 214 1.54 -14.96 26.03
C ALA A 214 0.92 -15.39 24.71
N GLN A 215 -0.38 -15.11 24.56
CA GLN A 215 -1.14 -15.39 23.34
C GLN A 215 -1.77 -14.08 22.80
N PRO A 216 -0.95 -13.11 22.34
CA PRO A 216 -1.43 -11.79 21.91
C PRO A 216 -2.26 -11.81 20.62
N LEU A 217 -2.37 -12.98 19.98
CA LEU A 217 -3.16 -13.22 18.76
C LEU A 217 -4.50 -13.94 19.02
N ASP A 218 -4.79 -14.31 20.27
CA ASP A 218 -6.03 -15.02 20.57
C ASP A 218 -7.26 -14.20 20.17
N GLY A 219 -8.13 -14.82 19.37
CA GLY A 219 -9.34 -14.19 18.86
C GLY A 219 -9.11 -13.07 17.84
N ILE A 220 -7.88 -12.88 17.35
CA ILE A 220 -7.57 -11.91 16.29
C ILE A 220 -7.68 -12.57 14.93
N ASP A 221 -8.58 -12.04 14.09
CA ASP A 221 -8.60 -12.37 12.67
C ASP A 221 -7.53 -11.55 11.92
N LEU A 222 -6.55 -12.25 11.36
CA LEU A 222 -5.42 -11.63 10.68
C LEU A 222 -5.86 -11.14 9.30
N PRO A 223 -5.55 -9.88 8.94
CA PRO A 223 -5.91 -9.36 7.63
C PRO A 223 -5.18 -10.13 6.53
N ALA A 224 -5.84 -10.30 5.39
CA ALA A 224 -5.25 -10.93 4.23
C ALA A 224 -4.00 -10.17 3.76
N ARG A 225 -2.99 -10.91 3.29
CA ARG A 225 -1.80 -10.32 2.69
C ARG A 225 -2.19 -9.46 1.49
N THR A 226 -1.57 -8.29 1.39
CA THR A 226 -1.84 -7.35 0.30
C THR A 226 -0.73 -7.31 -0.74
N GLU A 227 -1.08 -6.86 -1.94
CA GLU A 227 -0.17 -6.60 -3.06
C GLU A 227 -0.60 -5.33 -3.82
N TRP A 228 0.35 -4.65 -4.46
CA TRP A 228 0.06 -3.45 -5.23
C TRP A 228 -0.67 -3.76 -6.53
N ARG A 229 -1.80 -3.10 -6.76
CA ARG A 229 -2.64 -3.24 -7.95
C ARG A 229 -3.33 -1.94 -8.32
N THR A 230 -3.75 -1.87 -9.58
CA THR A 230 -4.63 -0.81 -10.09
C THR A 230 -6.08 -1.21 -9.81
N GLN A 231 -6.87 -0.33 -9.22
CA GLN A 231 -8.30 -0.53 -8.98
C GLN A 231 -9.12 0.57 -9.63
N LEU A 232 -10.20 0.19 -10.32
CA LEU A 232 -11.25 1.12 -10.75
C LEU A 232 -12.05 1.57 -9.53
N VAL A 233 -12.09 2.87 -9.26
CA VAL A 233 -12.79 3.46 -8.11
C VAL A 233 -14.04 4.24 -8.50
N ASP A 234 -14.11 4.73 -9.74
CA ASP A 234 -15.30 5.40 -10.26
C ASP A 234 -15.41 5.19 -11.77
N GLN A 235 -16.65 5.14 -12.26
CA GLN A 235 -16.96 5.06 -13.68
C GLN A 235 -18.20 5.91 -13.95
N SER A 236 -18.05 6.90 -14.84
CA SER A 236 -19.16 7.72 -15.32
C SER A 236 -19.34 7.53 -16.82
N VAL A 237 -20.60 7.51 -17.25
CA VAL A 237 -20.98 7.40 -18.67
C VAL A 237 -21.73 8.65 -19.05
N ASP A 238 -21.19 9.41 -19.99
CA ASP A 238 -21.79 10.60 -20.57
C ASP A 238 -22.00 10.39 -22.08
N GLY A 239 -23.21 9.97 -22.45
CA GLY A 239 -23.55 9.55 -23.81
C GLY A 239 -22.70 8.36 -24.26
N ASN A 240 -21.83 8.57 -25.24
CA ASN A 240 -20.90 7.56 -25.77
C ASN A 240 -19.51 7.62 -25.13
N VAL A 241 -19.30 8.46 -24.12
CA VAL A 241 -18.01 8.60 -23.44
C VAL A 241 -18.09 7.89 -22.09
N VAL A 242 -17.23 6.88 -21.91
CA VAL A 242 -16.98 6.25 -20.61
C VAL A 242 -15.74 6.90 -20.01
N ARG A 243 -15.86 7.43 -18.79
CA ARG A 243 -14.75 7.97 -17.99
C ARG A 243 -14.53 7.07 -16.80
N GLU A 244 -13.31 6.59 -16.66
CA GLU A 244 -12.91 5.67 -15.59
C GLU A 244 -11.83 6.31 -14.73
N GLN A 245 -12.00 6.25 -13.42
CA GLN A 245 -11.00 6.70 -12.46
C GLN A 245 -10.35 5.50 -11.79
N TYR A 246 -9.02 5.47 -11.82
CA TYR A 246 -8.23 4.38 -11.24
C TYR A 246 -7.32 4.89 -10.11
N VAL A 247 -7.08 4.04 -9.12
CA VAL A 247 -6.08 4.25 -8.07
C VAL A 247 -5.09 3.09 -8.03
N PHE A 248 -3.83 3.38 -7.78
CA PHE A 248 -2.82 2.38 -7.50
C PHE A 248 -2.69 2.22 -5.98
N ARG A 249 -3.04 1.05 -5.44
CA ARG A 249 -3.01 0.79 -3.99
C ARG A 249 -2.74 -0.68 -3.66
N ARG A 250 -2.43 -0.96 -2.38
CA ARG A 250 -2.32 -2.33 -1.86
C ARG A 250 -3.72 -2.93 -1.67
N LEU A 251 -3.97 -4.08 -2.27
CA LEU A 251 -5.23 -4.84 -2.17
C LEU A 251 -4.96 -6.27 -1.69
N PRO A 252 -5.92 -6.95 -1.06
CA PRO A 252 -5.80 -8.38 -0.78
C PRO A 252 -5.40 -9.19 -2.01
N ARG A 253 -4.44 -10.11 -1.86
CA ARG A 253 -4.02 -11.00 -2.95
C ARG A 253 -5.21 -11.81 -3.47
N HIS A 254 -5.33 -11.94 -4.79
CA HIS A 254 -6.41 -12.73 -5.40
C HIS A 254 -6.45 -14.16 -4.84
N GLY A 255 -7.65 -14.63 -4.49
CA GLY A 255 -7.89 -15.99 -3.96
C GLY A 255 -7.82 -16.12 -2.43
N MET A 256 -7.52 -15.05 -1.68
CA MET A 256 -7.58 -15.02 -0.21
C MET A 256 -8.70 -14.09 0.30
N ASN A 257 -9.92 -14.29 -0.20
CA ASN A 257 -11.12 -13.84 0.49
C ASN A 257 -11.64 -15.00 1.34
N PRO A 258 -11.67 -14.93 2.68
CA PRO A 258 -12.40 -15.91 3.49
C PRO A 258 -13.93 -15.80 3.33
N ALA A 259 -14.44 -14.85 2.53
CA ALA A 259 -15.87 -14.55 2.41
C ALA A 259 -16.47 -14.70 1.00
N THR A 260 -15.77 -15.28 0.03
CA THR A 260 -16.35 -15.57 -1.30
C THR A 260 -15.97 -16.96 -1.81
N SER A 261 -16.23 -17.99 -1.01
CA SER A 261 -16.47 -19.35 -1.50
C SER A 261 -17.98 -19.52 -1.72
N GLY A 262 -18.50 -18.82 -2.73
CA GLY A 262 -19.87 -18.89 -3.19
C GLY A 262 -19.88 -18.97 -4.70
N ASP A 263 -19.92 -20.20 -5.19
CA ASP A 263 -20.45 -20.61 -6.50
C ASP A 263 -19.68 -20.20 -7.77
N GLN A 264 -18.74 -21.07 -8.16
CA GLN A 264 -18.42 -21.29 -9.57
C GLN A 264 -19.58 -22.05 -10.25
N SER A 265 -20.59 -21.34 -10.76
CA SER A 265 -21.43 -21.88 -11.83
C SER A 265 -22.17 -20.77 -12.58
N ASN A 266 -21.54 -20.25 -13.65
CA ASN A 266 -22.20 -19.94 -14.93
C ASN A 266 -21.22 -19.21 -15.85
N ARG A 267 -20.36 -20.00 -16.48
CA ARG A 267 -19.70 -19.64 -17.72
C ARG A 267 -20.74 -19.83 -18.83
N THR A 268 -21.31 -18.74 -19.33
CA THR A 268 -22.07 -18.78 -20.59
C THR A 268 -21.55 -17.70 -21.50
N GLU A 269 -20.82 -18.11 -22.54
CA GLU A 269 -20.65 -17.34 -23.76
C GLU A 269 -22.04 -16.95 -24.27
N THR A 270 -22.28 -15.68 -24.52
CA THR A 270 -23.30 -15.30 -25.51
C THR A 270 -22.92 -13.99 -26.17
N GLU A 271 -22.18 -14.14 -27.27
CA GLU A 271 -22.18 -13.19 -28.37
C GLU A 271 -23.60 -13.11 -28.93
N ARG A 272 -24.23 -11.94 -28.89
CA ARG A 272 -25.41 -11.63 -29.72
C ARG A 272 -25.35 -10.19 -30.22
N GLN A 273 -24.90 -10.06 -31.47
CA GLN A 273 -25.35 -9.00 -32.36
C GLN A 273 -26.89 -9.00 -32.43
N LYS A 274 -27.47 -7.81 -32.67
CA LYS A 274 -28.69 -7.71 -33.48
C LYS A 274 -28.67 -6.48 -34.39
N PRO A 275 -29.45 -6.53 -35.49
CA PRO A 275 -29.15 -5.89 -36.75
C PRO A 275 -30.09 -4.74 -37.11
N ASN A 276 -29.80 -4.13 -38.26
CA ASN A 276 -30.51 -3.09 -39.02
C ASN A 276 -32.05 -3.09 -39.00
N GLY A 277 -32.61 -1.88 -39.04
CA GLY A 277 -33.87 -1.49 -39.70
C GLY A 277 -33.84 0.03 -39.92
N ALA A 278 -33.50 0.53 -41.10
CA ALA A 278 -34.31 0.71 -42.32
C ALA A 278 -35.36 1.84 -42.24
N ASN A 279 -35.14 2.89 -43.03
CA ASN A 279 -36.10 3.62 -43.88
C ASN A 279 -35.29 4.67 -44.66
N ALA A 280 -34.93 4.49 -45.94
CA ALA A 280 -35.72 4.41 -47.17
C ALA A 280 -36.32 5.77 -47.63
N SER A 281 -36.06 6.06 -48.92
CA SER A 281 -36.63 7.10 -49.81
C SER A 281 -35.73 8.32 -50.03
N ALA A 282 -35.39 8.76 -51.25
CA ALA A 282 -35.79 8.32 -52.58
C ALA A 282 -34.77 8.77 -53.63
N VAL A 283 -34.62 7.93 -54.66
CA VAL A 283 -34.05 8.25 -55.97
C VAL A 283 -35.11 8.99 -56.78
N THR A 284 -34.72 10.04 -57.50
CA THR A 284 -35.37 10.46 -58.74
C THR A 284 -34.28 10.77 -59.76
N GLU A 285 -34.15 9.90 -60.76
CA GLU A 285 -33.54 10.19 -62.06
C GLU A 285 -34.53 10.94 -62.95
N GLY A 286 -34.01 11.74 -63.89
CA GLY A 286 -34.70 12.09 -65.14
C GLY A 286 -34.46 13.51 -65.64
N GLY A 287 -33.50 13.69 -66.55
CA GLY A 287 -33.27 14.93 -67.30
C GLY A 287 -31.87 15.00 -67.90
#